data_AF-A0A821E1E4-F1
#
_entry.id   AF-A0A821E1E4-F1
#
_cell.length_a   1.000
_cell.length_b   1.000
_cell.length_c   1.000
_cell.angle_alpha   90.00
_cell.angle_beta   90.00
_cell.angle_gamma   90.00
#
_symmetry.space_group_name_H-M   'P 1'
#
loop_
_entity.id
_entity.type
_entity.pdbx_description
1 polymer ?
#
loop_
_entity_poly.entity_id
_entity_poly.type
_entity_poly.pdbx_seq_one_letter_code
_entity_poly.pdbx_strand_id
1 'polypeptide(L)'
;NELRDHQSKILSTLLNILQNHPDNSDLFTKVCFAFLPFVFEKSTVDYLVQFNLVRYFTIGLQQHNDNRPAIKAALAVLSELFKLDERCVMRFLCSRSNDGTLLDSMEILNKIFDRFKNYVDIARGILTLLKSMSSYDDAIDEMISTKIDESLLYEIKRFHSENDDVTQTCEHIMTRIRQRKSNS
;
A
#
# COMPACT_ATOMS: atom_id res chain seq x y z
N ASN A 1 -16.97 20.39 16.79
CA ASN A 1 -17.36 20.58 15.38
C ASN A 1 -16.27 21.30 14.57
N GLU A 2 -15.60 22.32 15.11
CA GLU A 2 -14.54 23.06 14.39
C GLU A 2 -13.26 22.26 14.10
N LEU A 3 -12.81 21.41 15.04
CA LEU A 3 -11.62 20.58 14.83
C LEU A 3 -11.76 19.63 13.62
N ARG A 4 -12.95 19.07 13.44
CA ARG A 4 -13.28 18.19 12.31
C ARG A 4 -13.33 18.95 10.98
N ASP A 5 -13.84 20.17 10.98
CA ASP A 5 -13.84 21.05 9.81
C ASP A 5 -12.41 21.45 9.40
N HIS A 6 -11.56 21.72 10.38
CA HIS A 6 -10.15 22.03 10.13
C HIS A 6 -9.38 20.83 9.54
N GLN A 7 -9.56 19.64 10.11
CA GLN A 7 -8.97 18.40 9.57
C GLN A 7 -9.42 18.15 8.12
N SER A 8 -10.72 18.31 7.82
CA SER A 8 -11.27 18.17 6.47
C SER A 8 -10.61 19.12 5.46
N LYS A 9 -10.40 20.39 5.84
CA LYS A 9 -9.72 21.39 5.00
C LYS A 9 -8.27 21.03 4.71
N ILE A 10 -7.54 20.52 5.71
CA ILE A 10 -6.16 20.06 5.52
C ILE A 10 -6.13 18.87 4.55
N LEU A 11 -6.94 17.85 4.79
CA LEU A 11 -7.01 16.66 3.92
C LEU A 11 -7.37 17.04 2.48
N SER A 12 -8.35 17.93 2.30
CA SER A 12 -8.74 18.45 0.98
C SER A 12 -7.60 19.20 0.29
N THR A 13 -6.82 19.99 1.04
CA THR A 13 -5.66 20.71 0.50
C THR A 13 -4.57 19.75 0.06
N LEU A 14 -4.26 18.74 0.88
CA LEU A 14 -3.25 17.73 0.55
C LEU A 14 -3.65 16.92 -0.70
N LEU A 15 -4.93 16.55 -0.81
CA LEU A 15 -5.47 15.90 -2.00
C LEU A 15 -5.34 16.76 -3.25
N ASN A 16 -5.67 18.04 -3.14
CA ASN A 16 -5.55 18.99 -4.24
C ASN A 16 -4.09 19.12 -4.71
N ILE A 17 -3.11 19.02 -3.81
CA ILE A 17 -1.69 18.99 -4.18
C ILE A 17 -1.37 17.74 -5.00
N LEU A 18 -1.82 16.55 -4.55
CA LEU A 18 -1.61 15.30 -5.29
C LEU A 18 -2.25 15.32 -6.68
N GLN A 19 -3.42 15.95 -6.81
CA GLN A 19 -4.15 16.04 -8.07
C GLN A 19 -3.49 17.00 -9.07
N ASN A 20 -3.00 18.15 -8.61
CA ASN A 20 -2.46 19.18 -9.50
C ASN A 20 -0.96 19.02 -9.78
N HIS A 21 -0.26 18.22 -8.99
CA HIS A 21 1.19 18.00 -9.14
C HIS A 21 1.55 16.50 -9.11
N PRO A 22 0.91 15.65 -9.95
CA PRO A 22 1.10 14.20 -9.89
C PRO A 22 2.52 13.76 -10.25
N ASP A 23 3.25 14.55 -11.04
CA ASP A 23 4.60 14.19 -11.49
C ASP A 23 5.71 14.63 -10.52
N ASN A 24 5.36 15.35 -9.44
CA ASN A 24 6.35 15.89 -8.50
C ASN A 24 6.56 14.92 -7.32
N SER A 25 7.59 14.07 -7.44
CA SER A 25 7.92 13.07 -6.42
C SER A 25 8.23 13.65 -5.04
N ASP A 26 8.81 14.86 -4.98
CA ASP A 26 9.13 15.52 -3.71
C ASP A 26 7.88 16.02 -3.00
N LEU A 27 6.95 16.61 -3.74
CA LEU A 27 5.64 16.99 -3.21
C LEU A 27 4.84 15.77 -2.80
N PHE A 28 4.81 14.73 -3.65
CA PHE A 28 4.17 13.46 -3.31
C PHE A 28 4.70 12.89 -1.99
N THR A 29 6.03 12.81 -1.84
CA THR A 29 6.70 12.34 -0.62
C THR A 29 6.29 13.17 0.61
N LYS A 30 6.34 14.50 0.51
CA LYS A 30 5.94 15.41 1.60
C LYS A 30 4.47 15.25 1.96
N VAL A 31 3.60 15.08 0.98
CA VAL A 31 2.17 14.87 1.20
C VAL A 31 1.92 13.53 1.88
N CYS A 32 2.58 12.44 1.47
CA CYS A 32 2.49 11.16 2.19
C CYS A 32 2.86 11.33 3.67
N PHE A 33 3.97 12.01 3.99
CA PHE A 33 4.33 12.27 5.38
C PHE A 33 3.31 13.16 6.12
N ALA A 34 2.72 14.15 5.44
CA ALA A 34 1.67 14.98 6.01
C ALA A 34 0.38 14.19 6.30
N PHE A 35 0.12 13.10 5.58
CA PHE A 35 -1.02 12.21 5.85
C PHE A 35 -0.81 11.27 7.04
N LEU A 36 0.44 10.96 7.42
CA LEU A 36 0.72 9.98 8.48
C LEU A 36 0.01 10.27 9.82
N PRO A 37 0.00 11.51 10.36
CA PRO A 37 -0.71 11.78 11.61
C PRO A 37 -2.21 11.45 11.54
N PHE A 38 -2.84 11.63 10.37
CA PHE A 38 -4.26 11.36 10.20
C PHE A 38 -4.54 9.85 10.18
N VAL A 39 -3.71 9.04 9.51
CA VAL A 39 -3.91 7.59 9.45
C VAL A 39 -3.68 6.88 10.79
N PHE A 40 -3.12 7.55 11.82
CA PHE A 40 -3.09 7.00 13.18
C PHE A 40 -4.37 7.26 13.99
N GLU A 41 -5.23 8.16 13.52
CA GLU A 41 -6.48 8.50 14.19
C GLU A 41 -7.65 7.71 13.59
N LYS A 42 -8.14 6.67 14.29
CA LYS A 42 -9.28 5.85 13.82
C LYS A 42 -10.52 6.66 13.45
N SER A 43 -10.75 7.80 14.10
CA SER A 43 -11.85 8.72 13.80
C SER A 43 -11.77 9.39 12.42
N THR A 44 -10.63 9.32 11.74
CA THR A 44 -10.44 9.90 10.40
C THR A 44 -10.66 8.90 9.28
N VAL A 45 -10.68 7.59 9.58
CA VAL A 45 -10.72 6.50 8.60
C VAL A 45 -11.87 6.66 7.61
N ASP A 46 -13.08 6.97 8.08
CA ASP A 46 -14.23 7.14 7.19
C ASP A 46 -14.03 8.30 6.21
N TYR A 47 -13.39 9.39 6.64
CA TYR A 47 -13.02 10.49 5.74
C TYR A 47 -11.95 10.05 4.74
N LEU A 48 -10.90 9.37 5.22
CA LEU A 48 -9.80 8.90 4.38
C LEU A 48 -10.29 7.93 3.29
N VAL A 49 -11.25 7.07 3.62
CA VAL A 49 -11.95 6.18 2.69
C VAL A 49 -12.81 6.99 1.71
N GLN A 50 -13.58 7.99 2.17
CA GLN A 50 -14.40 8.84 1.28
C GLN A 50 -13.56 9.58 0.24
N PHE A 51 -12.38 10.07 0.62
CA PHE A 51 -11.48 10.80 -0.28
C PHE A 51 -10.70 9.93 -1.28
N ASN A 52 -10.91 8.62 -1.25
CA ASN A 52 -10.25 7.66 -2.15
C ASN A 52 -8.72 7.77 -2.11
N LEU A 53 -8.15 8.01 -0.93
CA LEU A 53 -6.71 8.21 -0.74
C LEU A 53 -5.86 7.05 -1.22
N VAL A 54 -6.35 5.82 -1.02
CA VAL A 54 -5.71 4.60 -1.49
C VAL A 54 -5.35 4.72 -2.97
N ARG A 55 -6.29 5.18 -3.80
CA ARG A 55 -6.08 5.36 -5.24
C ARG A 55 -4.96 6.36 -5.55
N TYR A 56 -4.91 7.49 -4.86
CA TYR A 56 -3.86 8.49 -5.08
C TYR A 56 -2.47 7.95 -4.74
N PHE A 57 -2.35 7.17 -3.66
CA PHE A 57 -1.08 6.55 -3.31
C PHE A 57 -0.72 5.39 -4.23
N THR A 58 -1.68 4.59 -4.70
CA THR A 58 -1.43 3.54 -5.72
C THR A 58 -0.93 4.15 -7.03
N ILE A 59 -1.57 5.23 -7.50
CA ILE A 59 -1.12 5.97 -8.69
C ILE A 59 0.29 6.53 -8.47
N GLY A 60 0.54 7.14 -7.31
CA GLY A 60 1.86 7.66 -6.98
C GLY A 60 2.95 6.58 -6.91
N LEU A 61 2.63 5.38 -6.39
CA LEU A 61 3.54 4.22 -6.44
C LEU A 61 3.86 3.82 -7.88
N GLN A 62 2.87 3.85 -8.77
CA GLN A 62 3.08 3.56 -10.19
C GLN A 62 3.94 4.64 -10.87
N GLN A 63 3.62 5.91 -10.65
CA GLN A 63 4.28 7.06 -11.29
C GLN A 63 5.71 7.27 -10.80
N HIS A 64 5.96 7.03 -9.52
CA HIS A 64 7.25 7.26 -8.87
C HIS A 64 7.94 5.95 -8.49
N ASN A 65 7.75 4.89 -9.28
CA ASN A 65 8.31 3.55 -9.02
C ASN A 65 9.84 3.47 -9.08
N ASP A 66 10.51 4.58 -9.40
CA ASP A 66 11.96 4.76 -9.41
C ASP A 66 12.47 5.70 -8.31
N ASN A 67 11.58 6.30 -7.52
CA ASN A 67 11.92 7.21 -6.44
C ASN A 67 11.74 6.52 -5.08
N ARG A 68 12.85 6.04 -4.51
CA ARG A 68 12.86 5.30 -3.22
C ARG A 68 12.19 6.07 -2.06
N PRO A 69 12.46 7.37 -1.82
CA PRO A 69 11.74 8.15 -0.81
C PRO A 69 10.21 8.16 -1.00
N ALA A 70 9.74 8.41 -2.22
CA ALA A 70 8.31 8.44 -2.55
C ALA A 70 7.65 7.09 -2.28
N ILE A 71 8.29 6.00 -2.73
CA ILE A 71 7.81 4.63 -2.53
C ILE A 71 7.70 4.33 -1.03
N LYS A 72 8.74 4.62 -0.24
CA LYS A 72 8.72 4.37 1.20
C LYS A 72 7.60 5.14 1.90
N ALA A 73 7.42 6.41 1.54
CA ALA A 73 6.39 7.24 2.14
C ALA A 73 4.99 6.70 1.81
N ALA A 74 4.75 6.31 0.55
CA ALA A 74 3.47 5.73 0.14
C ALA A 74 3.20 4.36 0.79
N LEU A 75 4.19 3.46 0.82
CA LEU A 75 4.07 2.15 1.48
C LEU A 75 3.76 2.30 2.97
N ALA A 76 4.37 3.28 3.64
CA ALA A 76 4.08 3.56 5.05
C ALA A 76 2.62 4.00 5.26
N VAL A 77 2.15 4.99 4.49
CA VAL A 77 0.77 5.48 4.61
C VAL A 77 -0.25 4.39 4.30
N LEU A 78 -0.05 3.64 3.21
CA LEU A 78 -0.95 2.55 2.82
C LEU A 78 -0.97 1.43 3.86
N SER A 79 0.18 1.06 4.42
CA SER A 79 0.24 0.03 5.47
C SER A 79 -0.58 0.43 6.69
N GLU A 80 -0.49 1.68 7.13
CA GLU A 80 -1.30 2.16 8.25
C GLU A 80 -2.78 2.21 7.90
N LEU A 81 -3.16 2.67 6.71
CA LEU A 81 -4.55 2.64 6.25
C LEU A 81 -5.13 1.22 6.24
N PHE A 82 -4.33 0.23 5.83
CA PHE A 82 -4.80 -1.15 5.71
C PHE A 82 -5.01 -1.81 7.07
N LYS A 83 -4.24 -1.42 8.10
CA LYS A 83 -4.48 -1.91 9.48
C LYS A 83 -5.80 -1.41 10.07
N LEU A 84 -6.31 -0.29 9.56
CA LEU A 84 -7.51 0.36 10.11
C LEU A 84 -8.79 -0.21 9.52
N ASP A 85 -8.77 -0.53 8.23
CA ASP A 85 -10.00 -0.82 7.48
C ASP A 85 -9.75 -1.68 6.24
N GLU A 86 -10.46 -2.81 6.18
CA GLU A 86 -10.46 -3.74 5.04
C GLU A 86 -10.88 -3.07 3.73
N ARG A 87 -11.78 -2.08 3.77
CA ARG A 87 -12.23 -1.35 2.59
C ARG A 87 -11.06 -0.64 1.90
N CYS A 88 -10.04 -0.23 2.65
CA CYS A 88 -8.82 0.34 2.07
C CYS A 88 -8.03 -0.71 1.29
N VAL A 89 -7.92 -1.93 1.83
CA VAL A 89 -7.26 -3.07 1.18
C VAL A 89 -7.97 -3.44 -0.12
N MET A 90 -9.30 -3.59 -0.07
CA MET A 90 -10.08 -3.94 -1.25
C MET A 90 -10.00 -2.85 -2.33
N ARG A 91 -9.99 -1.57 -1.92
CA ARG A 91 -9.77 -0.46 -2.87
C ARG A 91 -8.39 -0.51 -3.50
N PHE A 92 -7.37 -0.98 -2.79
CA PHE A 92 -6.03 -1.12 -3.34
C PHE A 92 -5.99 -2.24 -4.38
N LEU A 93 -6.53 -3.42 -4.04
CA LEU A 93 -6.59 -4.57 -4.93
C LEU A 93 -7.43 -4.30 -6.19
N CYS A 94 -8.51 -3.54 -6.05
CA CYS A 94 -9.43 -3.20 -7.15
C CYS A 94 -9.25 -1.77 -7.69
N SER A 95 -8.09 -1.13 -7.45
CA SER A 95 -7.84 0.27 -7.83
C SER A 95 -7.92 0.49 -9.34
N ARG A 96 -8.32 1.70 -9.77
CA ARG A 96 -8.40 2.08 -11.19
C ARG A 96 -7.72 3.42 -11.45
N SER A 97 -7.09 3.58 -12.61
CA SER A 97 -6.46 4.81 -13.08
C SER A 97 -7.50 5.88 -13.46
N ASN A 98 -7.05 7.05 -13.92
CA ASN A 98 -7.95 8.16 -14.31
C ASN A 98 -8.83 7.83 -15.53
N ASP A 99 -8.37 6.94 -16.39
CA ASP A 99 -9.09 6.43 -17.58
C ASP A 99 -10.00 5.22 -17.27
N GLY A 100 -10.07 4.78 -16.00
CA GLY A 100 -10.87 3.63 -15.59
C GLY A 100 -10.20 2.26 -15.80
N THR A 101 -8.97 2.22 -16.32
CA THR A 101 -8.18 0.99 -16.44
C THR A 101 -7.86 0.44 -15.04
N LEU A 102 -7.92 -0.88 -14.87
CA LEU A 102 -7.55 -1.50 -13.60
C LEU A 102 -6.07 -1.26 -13.33
N LEU A 103 -5.75 -0.70 -12.17
CA LEU A 103 -4.40 -0.62 -11.65
C LEU A 103 -4.07 -1.98 -11.05
N ASP A 104 -3.22 -2.72 -11.72
CA ASP A 104 -2.65 -3.93 -11.15
C ASP A 104 -1.64 -3.52 -10.08
N SER A 105 -2.16 -3.32 -8.86
CA SER A 105 -1.40 -2.92 -7.69
C SER A 105 -0.27 -3.89 -7.37
N MET A 106 -0.42 -5.16 -7.75
CA MET A 106 0.57 -6.20 -7.47
C MET A 106 1.69 -6.20 -8.48
N GLU A 107 1.36 -5.99 -9.75
CA GLU A 107 2.35 -5.69 -10.77
C GLU A 107 3.16 -4.41 -10.44
N ILE A 108 2.52 -3.41 -9.83
CA ILE A 108 3.22 -2.21 -9.32
C ILE A 108 4.24 -2.61 -8.23
N LEU A 109 3.84 -3.44 -7.26
CA LEU A 109 4.73 -3.91 -6.20
C LEU A 109 5.87 -4.79 -6.75
N ASN A 110 5.59 -5.66 -7.72
CA ASN A 110 6.61 -6.47 -8.40
C ASN A 110 7.65 -5.58 -9.07
N LYS A 111 7.22 -4.59 -9.87
CA LYS A 111 8.13 -3.64 -10.54
C LYS A 111 8.99 -2.84 -9.55
N ILE A 112 8.39 -2.41 -8.44
CA ILE A 112 9.12 -1.71 -7.38
C ILE A 112 10.16 -2.65 -6.77
N PHE A 113 9.78 -3.88 -6.44
CA PHE A 113 10.71 -4.85 -5.87
C PHE A 113 11.84 -5.19 -6.86
N ASP A 114 11.54 -5.48 -8.13
CA ASP A 114 12.53 -5.77 -9.16
C ASP A 114 13.59 -4.67 -9.28
N ARG A 115 13.15 -3.41 -9.23
CA ARG A 115 14.05 -2.25 -9.27
C ARG A 115 14.90 -2.12 -8.01
N PHE A 116 14.33 -2.44 -6.85
CA PHE A 116 14.94 -2.21 -5.55
C PHE A 116 15.24 -3.50 -4.76
N LYS A 117 15.45 -4.62 -5.45
CA LYS A 117 15.60 -5.96 -4.84
C LYS A 117 16.77 -6.13 -3.86
N ASN A 118 17.75 -5.25 -3.94
CA ASN A 118 18.89 -5.22 -3.01
C ASN A 118 18.64 -4.30 -1.80
N TYR A 119 17.50 -3.59 -1.75
CA TYR A 119 17.17 -2.63 -0.71
C TYR A 119 16.17 -3.25 0.27
N VAL A 120 16.70 -3.78 1.37
CA VAL A 120 15.92 -4.45 2.42
C VAL A 120 14.80 -3.59 3.00
N ASP A 121 14.95 -2.27 3.02
CA ASP A 121 13.91 -1.37 3.52
C ASP A 121 12.71 -1.25 2.57
N ILE A 122 12.92 -1.39 1.26
CA ILE A 122 11.80 -1.51 0.30
C ILE A 122 11.10 -2.86 0.48
N ALA A 123 11.87 -3.95 0.58
CA ALA A 123 11.30 -5.27 0.85
C ALA A 123 10.46 -5.28 2.13
N ARG A 124 10.95 -4.70 3.22
CA ARG A 124 10.21 -4.53 4.48
C ARG A 124 8.94 -3.69 4.31
N GLY A 125 9.00 -2.61 3.54
CA GLY A 125 7.83 -1.78 3.25
C GLY A 125 6.73 -2.57 2.53
N ILE A 126 7.11 -3.32 1.49
CA ILE A 126 6.18 -4.18 0.74
C ILE A 126 5.61 -5.27 1.66
N LEU A 127 6.45 -5.94 2.44
CA LEU A 127 5.99 -6.99 3.36
C LEU A 127 5.09 -6.46 4.47
N THR A 128 5.33 -5.26 4.97
CA THR A 128 4.45 -4.62 5.98
C THR A 128 3.06 -4.37 5.39
N LEU A 129 3.01 -3.91 4.13
CA LEU A 129 1.77 -3.72 3.40
C LEU A 129 1.03 -5.05 3.22
N LEU A 130 1.69 -6.06 2.64
CA LEU A 130 1.13 -7.39 2.38
C LEU A 130 0.68 -8.10 3.67
N LYS A 131 1.44 -7.95 4.77
CA LYS A 131 1.06 -8.48 6.08
C LYS A 131 -0.24 -7.85 6.57
N SER A 132 -0.39 -6.53 6.41
CA SER A 132 -1.62 -5.82 6.78
C SER A 132 -2.81 -6.31 5.96
N MET A 133 -2.61 -6.57 4.66
CA MET A 133 -3.65 -7.17 3.80
C MET A 133 -4.03 -8.59 4.23
N SER A 134 -3.03 -9.43 4.56
CA SER A 134 -3.24 -10.82 4.99
C SER A 134 -3.95 -10.99 6.35
N SER A 135 -4.23 -9.87 7.03
CA SER A 135 -5.03 -9.85 8.26
C SER A 135 -6.54 -10.01 7.97
N TYR A 136 -6.96 -9.87 6.71
CA TYR A 136 -8.35 -9.98 6.28
C TYR A 136 -8.53 -11.17 5.33
N ASP A 137 -9.52 -12.02 5.60
CA ASP A 137 -9.74 -13.23 4.80
C ASP A 137 -10.27 -12.90 3.39
N ASP A 138 -11.18 -11.94 3.24
CA ASP A 138 -11.69 -11.54 1.92
C ASP A 138 -10.58 -10.88 1.07
N ALA A 139 -9.68 -10.13 1.71
CA ALA A 139 -8.49 -9.63 1.04
C ALA A 139 -7.60 -10.78 0.56
N ILE A 140 -7.38 -11.82 1.37
CA ILE A 140 -6.60 -13.00 0.93
C ILE A 140 -7.29 -13.69 -0.26
N ASP A 141 -8.61 -13.79 -0.26
CA ASP A 141 -9.34 -14.38 -1.38
C ASP A 141 -9.13 -13.58 -2.67
N GLU A 142 -9.19 -12.26 -2.58
CA GLU A 142 -8.92 -11.37 -3.71
C GLU A 142 -7.44 -11.40 -4.13
N MET A 143 -6.52 -11.52 -3.17
CA MET A 143 -5.10 -11.74 -3.43
C MET A 143 -4.89 -13.05 -4.22
N ILE A 144 -5.57 -14.12 -3.85
CA ILE A 144 -5.51 -15.41 -4.56
C ILE A 144 -6.14 -15.27 -5.96
N SER A 145 -7.30 -14.61 -6.08
CA SER A 145 -8.05 -14.45 -7.33
C SER A 145 -7.25 -13.66 -8.38
N THR A 146 -6.55 -12.61 -7.93
CA THR A 146 -5.68 -11.76 -8.75
C THR A 146 -4.33 -12.40 -9.07
N LYS A 147 -4.14 -13.68 -8.70
CA LYS A 147 -2.87 -14.42 -8.84
C LYS A 147 -1.72 -13.66 -8.21
N ILE A 148 -1.92 -13.16 -7.00
CA ILE A 148 -0.79 -12.89 -6.10
C ILE A 148 -0.17 -14.24 -5.79
N ASP A 149 0.69 -14.60 -6.72
CA ASP A 149 1.52 -15.76 -6.67
C ASP A 149 2.49 -15.50 -5.51
N GLU A 150 2.67 -16.56 -4.73
CA GLU A 150 3.72 -16.65 -3.73
C GLU A 150 5.09 -16.24 -4.31
N SER A 151 5.25 -16.16 -5.65
CA SER A 151 6.41 -15.66 -6.38
C SER A 151 6.99 -14.36 -5.84
N LEU A 152 6.21 -13.29 -5.61
CA LEU A 152 6.77 -12.05 -5.03
C LEU A 152 7.36 -12.32 -3.64
N LEU A 153 6.65 -13.09 -2.81
CA LEU A 153 7.12 -13.44 -1.46
C LEU A 153 8.35 -14.36 -1.50
N TYR A 154 8.38 -15.32 -2.42
CA TYR A 154 9.53 -16.18 -2.67
C TYR A 154 10.73 -15.39 -3.16
N GLU A 155 10.51 -14.42 -4.05
CA GLU A 155 11.58 -13.62 -4.60
C GLU A 155 12.18 -12.68 -3.55
N ILE A 156 11.33 -12.00 -2.77
CA ILE A 156 11.75 -11.22 -1.59
C ILE A 156 12.56 -12.10 -0.64
N LYS A 157 12.03 -13.28 -0.28
CA LYS A 157 12.72 -14.23 0.60
C LYS A 157 14.06 -14.68 0.02
N ARG A 158 14.16 -14.90 -1.29
CA ARG A 158 15.40 -15.32 -1.97
C ARG A 158 16.48 -14.24 -1.92
N PHE A 159 16.13 -12.99 -2.22
CA PHE A 159 17.10 -11.88 -2.22
C PHE A 159 17.53 -11.44 -0.82
N HIS A 160 16.71 -11.73 0.20
CA HIS A 160 16.95 -11.34 1.58
C HIS A 160 16.94 -12.54 2.53
N SER A 161 17.46 -13.69 2.08
CA SER A 161 17.44 -14.94 2.84
C SER A 161 18.20 -14.90 4.16
N GLU A 162 19.17 -14.00 4.28
CA GLU A 162 19.95 -13.75 5.51
C GLU A 162 19.24 -12.82 6.49
N ASN A 163 18.10 -12.23 6.10
CA ASN A 163 17.31 -11.37 6.97
C ASN A 163 16.14 -12.18 7.55
N ASP A 164 16.30 -12.58 8.81
CA ASP A 164 15.30 -13.40 9.52
C ASP A 164 13.92 -12.74 9.59
N ASP A 165 13.86 -11.44 9.85
CA ASP A 165 12.63 -10.66 9.95
C ASP A 165 11.84 -10.66 8.62
N VAL A 166 12.55 -10.43 7.50
CA VAL A 166 11.98 -10.51 6.15
C VAL A 166 11.52 -11.93 5.83
N THR A 167 12.36 -12.92 6.11
CA THR A 167 12.07 -14.33 5.81
C THR A 167 10.87 -14.85 6.61
N GLN A 168 10.81 -14.56 7.92
CA GLN A 168 9.69 -14.93 8.78
C GLN A 168 8.39 -14.25 8.35
N THR A 169 8.47 -12.97 7.95
CA THR A 169 7.29 -12.25 7.46
C THR A 169 6.77 -12.84 6.15
N CYS A 170 7.65 -13.20 5.21
CA CYS A 170 7.26 -13.93 4.00
C CYS A 170 6.55 -15.25 4.34
N GLU A 171 7.12 -16.07 5.22
CA GLU A 171 6.54 -17.37 5.60
C GLU A 171 5.19 -17.24 6.29
N HIS A 172 5.03 -16.21 7.12
CA HIS A 172 3.75 -15.92 7.77
C HIS A 172 2.66 -15.63 6.73
N ILE A 173 2.93 -14.74 5.78
CA ILE A 173 1.96 -14.37 4.73
C ILE A 173 1.68 -15.58 3.82
N MET A 174 2.71 -16.30 3.39
CA MET A 174 2.54 -17.50 2.55
C MET A 174 1.71 -18.57 3.26
N THR A 175 1.92 -18.77 4.56
CA THR A 175 1.14 -19.73 5.37
C THR A 175 -0.33 -19.34 5.41
N ARG A 176 -0.65 -18.06 5.63
CA ARG A 176 -2.03 -17.55 5.59
C ARG A 176 -2.70 -17.80 4.24
N ILE A 177 -1.99 -17.51 3.14
CA ILE A 177 -2.48 -17.77 1.77
C ILE A 177 -2.74 -19.26 1.55
N ARG A 178 -1.81 -20.15 1.94
CA ARG A 178 -1.95 -21.61 1.76
C ARG A 178 -3.08 -22.19 2.60
N GLN A 179 -3.23 -21.73 3.84
CA GLN A 179 -4.35 -22.12 4.70
C GLN A 179 -5.68 -21.75 4.07
N ARG A 180 -5.79 -20.52 3.53
CA ARG A 180 -7.01 -20.06 2.86
C ARG A 180 -7.32 -20.90 1.61
N LYS A 181 -6.33 -21.13 0.73
CA LYS A 181 -6.46 -22.00 -0.45
C LYS A 181 -6.92 -23.43 -0.12
N SER A 182 -6.54 -23.96 1.03
CA SER A 182 -6.92 -25.33 1.45
C SER A 182 -8.34 -25.43 1.98
N ASN A 183 -8.94 -24.30 2.37
CA ASN A 183 -10.28 -24.21 2.94
C ASN A 183 -11.36 -23.76 1.93
N SER A 184 -10.95 -23.36 0.72
CA SER A 184 -11.80 -22.98 -0.42
C SER A 184 -12.04 -24.17 -1.35
#